data_AF-A0A7W0L2Q8-F1
#
_entry.id   AF-A0A7W0L2Q8-F1
#
_cell.length_a   1.000
_cell.length_b   1.000
_cell.length_c   1.000
_cell.angle_alpha   90.00
_cell.angle_beta   90.00
_cell.angle_gamma   90.00
#
_symmetry.space_group_name_H-M   'P 1'
#
loop_
_entity.id
_entity.type
_entity.pdbx_description
1 polymer ?
#
loop_
_entity_poly.entity_id
_entity_poly.type
_entity_poly.pdbx_seq_one_letter_code
_entity_poly.pdbx_strand_id
1 'polypeptide(L)'
;DLAAAVWVGFPEAEIPMTTTRIGSVTGGSWPAQIWQDFMSNALVDTLVTDFAPPSDLTYVTVDTRSDCLANTFTPSEFTITVPFAPGTAPTVSCPTPPPPPPRTGPDEDERSPGDGGDGGNGGDGGNGNGGNGNGNGNGNGGDD
;
A
#
# COMPACT_ATOMS: atom_id res chain seq x y z
N ASP A 1 3.10 0.21 32.66
CA ASP A 1 3.09 0.59 34.10
C ASP A 1 4.31 1.34 34.64
N LEU A 2 5.32 1.65 33.84
CA LEU A 2 6.46 2.48 34.28
C LEU A 2 6.66 3.64 33.32
N ALA A 3 6.85 4.84 33.85
CA ALA A 3 7.27 6.01 33.11
C ALA A 3 8.56 6.55 33.73
N ALA A 4 9.57 6.79 32.91
CA ALA A 4 10.86 7.32 33.32
C ALA A 4 11.32 8.37 32.31
N ALA A 5 11.91 9.45 32.82
CA ALA A 5 12.51 10.50 32.02
C ALA A 5 13.96 10.70 32.47
N VAL A 6 14.85 10.91 31.50
CA VAL A 6 16.26 11.21 31.74
C VAL A 6 16.57 12.57 31.13
N TRP A 7 17.17 13.44 31.93
CA TRP A 7 17.69 14.73 31.49
C TRP A 7 19.20 14.79 31.73
N VAL A 8 19.92 15.35 30.78
CA VAL A 8 21.37 15.60 30.87
C VAL A 8 21.63 17.02 30.37
N GLY A 9 22.38 17.79 31.14
CA GLY A 9 22.74 19.15 30.80
C GLY A 9 23.79 19.73 31.74
N PHE A 10 24.31 20.89 31.38
CA PHE A 10 25.18 21.67 32.25
C PHE A 10 24.34 22.33 33.36
N PRO A 11 24.78 22.31 34.62
CA PRO A 11 24.03 22.91 35.71
C PRO A 11 23.99 24.45 35.62
N GLU A 12 24.90 25.08 34.87
CA GLU A 12 25.02 26.53 34.78
C GLU A 12 23.91 27.18 33.94
N ALA A 13 23.53 26.56 32.82
CA ALA A 13 22.53 27.07 31.88
C ALA A 13 22.20 26.04 30.80
N GLU A 14 21.22 26.37 29.94
CA GLU A 14 20.93 25.66 28.69
C GLU A 14 22.05 25.93 27.66
N ILE A 15 23.17 25.23 27.82
CA ILE A 15 24.34 25.35 26.97
C ILE A 15 24.38 24.14 26.02
N PRO A 16 24.56 24.35 24.70
CA PRO A 16 24.69 23.24 23.75
C PRO A 16 25.86 22.32 24.10
N MET A 17 25.58 21.04 24.27
CA MET A 17 26.58 20.01 24.60
C MET A 17 27.25 19.45 23.33
N THR A 18 27.75 20.31 22.44
CA THR A 18 28.32 19.90 21.14
C THR A 18 29.78 19.45 21.22
N THR A 19 30.53 19.97 22.20
CA THR A 19 31.95 19.67 22.41
C THR A 19 32.19 19.30 23.87
N THR A 20 31.63 18.17 24.29
CA THR A 20 31.90 17.63 25.64
C THR A 20 33.02 16.59 25.59
N ARG A 21 33.52 16.16 26.76
CA ARG A 21 34.50 15.06 26.86
C ARG A 21 34.00 13.74 26.25
N ILE A 22 32.69 13.58 26.17
CA ILE A 22 32.01 12.39 25.64
C ILE A 22 31.45 12.59 24.22
N GLY A 23 31.81 13.71 23.57
CA GLY A 23 31.34 14.06 22.21
C GLY A 23 30.11 14.98 22.23
N SER A 24 29.36 14.96 21.13
CA SER A 24 28.12 15.74 21.00
C SER A 24 26.96 14.99 21.65
N VAL A 25 26.21 15.68 22.51
CA VAL A 25 25.06 15.10 23.21
C VAL A 25 23.75 15.55 22.57
N THR A 26 22.91 14.57 22.26
CA THR A 26 21.54 14.75 21.77
C THR A 26 20.62 13.86 22.59
N GLY A 27 19.30 14.01 22.48
CA GLY A 27 18.36 13.16 23.22
C GLY A 27 18.56 11.67 22.95
N GLY A 28 18.93 11.30 21.72
CA GLY A 28 19.17 9.91 21.30
C GLY A 28 20.58 9.37 21.60
N SER A 29 21.47 10.15 22.21
CA SER A 29 22.82 9.67 22.55
C SER A 29 22.89 9.20 24.01
N TRP A 30 23.67 9.88 24.84
CA TRP A 30 23.88 9.52 26.25
C TRP A 30 22.59 9.44 27.09
N PRO A 31 21.64 10.38 27.00
CA PRO A 31 20.39 10.29 27.76
C PRO A 31 19.60 9.01 27.45
N ALA A 32 19.53 8.62 26.17
CA ALA A 32 18.87 7.39 25.75
C ALA A 32 19.58 6.12 26.26
N GLN A 33 20.93 6.12 26.31
CA GLN A 33 21.71 5.01 26.88
C GLN A 33 21.44 4.84 28.38
N ILE A 34 21.43 5.94 29.14
CA ILE A 34 21.10 5.91 30.57
C ILE A 34 19.68 5.36 30.78
N TRP A 35 18.73 5.82 29.96
CA TRP A 35 17.35 5.34 30.00
C TRP A 35 17.28 3.84 29.69
N GLN A 36 18.00 3.37 28.68
CA GLN A 36 18.05 1.96 28.29
C GLN A 36 18.61 1.09 29.43
N ASP A 37 19.74 1.48 30.02
CA ASP A 37 20.37 0.74 31.11
C ASP A 37 19.45 0.64 32.32
N PHE A 38 18.76 1.74 32.65
CA PHE A 38 17.76 1.74 33.72
C PHE A 38 16.58 0.83 33.40
N MET A 39 15.94 1.01 32.23
CA MET A 39 14.72 0.28 31.88
C MET A 39 14.96 -1.21 31.67
N SER A 40 16.12 -1.60 31.15
CA SER A 40 16.48 -3.01 30.95
C SER A 40 16.55 -3.79 32.27
N ASN A 41 17.00 -3.12 33.34
CA ASN A 41 17.00 -3.72 34.68
C ASN A 41 15.62 -3.60 35.35
N ALA A 42 14.97 -2.44 35.22
CA ALA A 42 13.69 -2.17 35.87
C ALA A 42 12.55 -3.07 35.36
N LEU A 43 12.61 -3.49 34.10
CA LEU A 43 11.57 -4.29 33.45
C LEU A 43 11.97 -5.76 33.24
N VAL A 44 13.07 -6.24 33.83
CA VAL A 44 13.61 -7.59 33.58
C VAL A 44 12.58 -8.71 33.80
N ASP A 45 11.75 -8.57 34.83
CA ASP A 45 10.69 -9.53 35.18
C ASP A 45 9.27 -9.03 34.81
N THR A 46 9.17 -7.98 34.00
CA THR A 46 7.89 -7.40 33.59
C THR A 46 7.46 -7.96 32.25
N LEU A 47 6.23 -8.50 32.18
CA LEU A 47 5.66 -8.98 30.92
C LEU A 47 5.37 -7.83 29.97
N VAL A 48 5.60 -8.06 28.68
CA VAL A 48 5.22 -7.13 27.61
C VAL A 48 3.70 -7.04 27.55
N THR A 49 3.18 -5.82 27.57
CA THR A 49 1.75 -5.53 27.44
C THR A 49 1.52 -4.55 26.30
N ASP A 50 0.54 -4.82 25.45
CA ASP A 50 0.14 -3.87 24.40
C ASP A 50 -0.67 -2.71 24.97
N PHE A 51 -0.58 -1.56 24.31
CA PHE A 51 -1.50 -0.46 24.58
C PHE A 51 -2.88 -0.80 24.02
N ALA A 52 -3.88 -0.87 24.89
CA ALA A 52 -5.25 -1.08 24.47
C ALA A 52 -5.73 0.15 23.66
N PRO A 53 -6.18 -0.03 22.41
CA PRO A 53 -6.71 1.08 21.63
C PRO A 53 -7.99 1.61 22.29
N PRO A 54 -8.20 2.95 22.32
CA PRO A 54 -9.49 3.53 22.68
C PRO A 54 -10.62 2.99 21.79
N SER A 55 -11.81 2.83 22.36
CA SER A 55 -12.97 2.25 21.65
C SER A 55 -13.59 3.16 20.59
N ASP A 56 -13.25 4.45 20.61
CA ASP A 56 -13.86 5.52 19.82
C ASP A 56 -12.99 5.95 18.62
N LEU A 57 -11.97 5.16 18.26
CA LEU A 57 -11.15 5.44 17.08
C LEU A 57 -11.94 5.24 15.78
N THR A 58 -11.81 6.19 14.87
CA THR A 58 -12.31 6.10 13.49
C THR A 58 -11.16 5.75 12.56
N TYR A 59 -11.29 4.65 11.82
CA TYR A 59 -10.26 4.22 10.86
C TYR A 59 -10.59 4.75 9.48
N VAL A 60 -9.64 5.45 8.88
CA VAL A 60 -9.81 6.10 7.59
C VAL A 60 -8.62 5.80 6.70
N THR A 61 -8.89 5.57 5.42
CA THR A 61 -7.88 5.33 4.41
C THR A 61 -7.44 6.66 3.79
N VAL A 62 -6.15 6.99 3.93
CA VAL A 62 -5.56 8.28 3.52
C VAL A 62 -4.40 8.10 2.56
N ASP A 63 -4.12 9.14 1.78
CA ASP A 63 -2.87 9.27 0.99
C ASP A 63 -1.73 9.78 1.89
N THR A 64 -0.65 9.02 2.02
CA THR A 64 0.51 9.36 2.87
C THR A 64 1.26 10.63 2.44
N ARG A 65 1.06 11.10 1.22
CA ARG A 65 1.75 12.27 0.67
C ARG A 65 1.02 13.57 0.99
N SER A 66 -0.30 13.51 1.09
CA SER A 66 -1.16 14.70 1.14
C SER A 66 -2.24 14.66 2.21
N ASP A 67 -2.34 13.58 2.99
CA ASP A 67 -3.24 13.41 4.14
C ASP A 67 -4.73 13.64 3.82
N CYS A 68 -5.13 13.34 2.58
CA CYS A 68 -6.50 13.42 2.10
C CYS A 68 -7.14 12.03 2.04
N LEU A 69 -8.49 11.97 2.00
CA LEU A 69 -9.22 10.71 1.86
C LEU A 69 -8.84 10.06 0.53
N ALA A 70 -8.27 8.86 0.62
CA ALA A 70 -7.86 8.10 -0.54
C ALA A 70 -9.08 7.75 -1.40
N ASN A 71 -8.89 7.76 -2.71
CA ASN A 71 -9.91 7.38 -3.68
C ASN A 71 -9.32 6.39 -4.71
N THR A 72 -10.10 5.99 -5.71
CA THR A 72 -9.66 5.03 -6.73
C THR A 72 -8.46 5.47 -7.57
N PHE A 73 -8.11 6.76 -7.55
CA PHE A 73 -6.96 7.32 -8.24
C PHE A 73 -5.75 7.51 -7.33
N THR A 74 -5.90 7.26 -6.02
CA THR A 74 -4.77 7.21 -5.08
C THR A 74 -4.02 5.90 -5.30
N PRO A 75 -2.73 5.92 -5.67
CA PRO A 75 -1.95 4.70 -5.82
C PRO A 75 -1.87 3.93 -4.49
N SER A 76 -1.96 2.61 -4.57
CA SER A 76 -2.00 1.74 -3.38
C SER A 76 -0.75 1.85 -2.51
N GLU A 77 0.41 2.15 -3.10
CA GLU A 77 1.69 2.33 -2.39
C GLU A 77 1.70 3.57 -1.49
N PHE A 78 0.80 4.53 -1.74
CA PHE A 78 0.63 5.73 -0.92
C PHE A 78 -0.63 5.66 -0.07
N THR A 79 -1.32 4.53 -0.03
CA THR A 79 -2.58 4.38 0.67
C THR A 79 -2.38 3.62 1.99
N ILE A 80 -2.75 4.23 3.11
CA ILE A 80 -2.73 3.58 4.43
C ILE A 80 -4.03 3.79 5.19
N THR A 81 -4.45 2.81 5.97
CA THR A 81 -5.56 2.96 6.92
C THR A 81 -5.00 3.30 8.29
N VAL A 82 -5.39 4.46 8.83
CA VAL A 82 -4.89 4.96 10.12
C VAL A 82 -6.04 5.29 11.07
N PRO A 83 -5.84 5.14 12.39
CA PRO A 83 -6.81 5.54 13.40
C PRO A 83 -6.80 7.05 13.61
N PHE A 84 -7.98 7.65 13.75
CA PHE A 84 -8.20 9.03 14.16
C PHE A 84 -9.07 9.09 15.40
N ALA A 85 -8.87 10.11 16.23
CA ALA A 85 -9.82 10.44 17.28
C ALA A 85 -11.15 10.90 16.65
N PRO A 86 -12.28 10.79 17.38
CA PRO A 86 -13.57 11.28 16.90
C PRO A 86 -13.49 12.73 16.40
N GLY A 87 -13.88 12.94 15.15
CA GLY A 87 -13.95 14.28 14.55
C GLY A 87 -12.61 14.87 14.08
N THR A 88 -11.49 14.14 14.18
CA THR A 88 -10.18 14.64 13.72
C THR A 88 -9.73 14.05 12.38
N ALA A 89 -10.53 13.16 11.78
CA ALA A 89 -10.21 12.56 10.49
C ALA A 89 -10.33 13.58 9.34
N PRO A 90 -9.50 13.46 8.28
CA PRO A 90 -9.67 14.24 7.06
C PRO A 90 -11.07 14.04 6.47
N THR A 91 -11.67 15.13 5.97
CA THR A 91 -13.00 15.10 5.33
C THR A 91 -12.96 15.36 3.84
N VAL A 92 -11.79 15.70 3.30
CA VAL A 92 -11.59 16.07 1.90
C VAL A 92 -10.93 14.91 1.15
N SER A 93 -11.55 14.50 0.05
CA SER A 93 -10.98 13.50 -0.87
C SER A 93 -9.83 14.07 -1.69
N CYS A 94 -8.86 13.21 -1.98
CA CYS A 94 -7.73 13.58 -2.83
C CYS A 94 -8.19 14.05 -4.21
N PRO A 95 -7.46 14.97 -4.87
CA PRO A 95 -7.78 15.39 -6.23
C PRO A 95 -7.84 14.21 -7.19
N THR A 96 -8.87 14.18 -8.03
CA THR A 96 -8.93 13.23 -9.15
C THR A 96 -8.22 13.82 -10.36
N PRO A 97 -7.56 13.00 -11.19
CA PRO A 97 -7.06 13.48 -12.47
C PRO A 97 -8.20 14.03 -13.34
N PRO A 98 -7.92 15.02 -14.22
CA PRO A 98 -8.92 15.52 -15.16
C PRO A 98 -9.40 14.39 -16.08
N PRO A 99 -10.64 14.46 -16.58
CA PRO A 99 -11.15 13.46 -17.51
C PRO A 99 -10.25 13.39 -18.75
N PRO A 100 -10.10 12.19 -19.35
CA PRO A 100 -9.37 12.08 -20.60
C PRO A 100 -10.02 12.98 -21.67
N PRO A 101 -9.23 13.52 -22.61
CA PRO A 101 -9.78 14.29 -23.71
C PRO A 101 -10.83 13.47 -24.46
N PRO A 102 -11.87 14.11 -25.04
CA PRO A 102 -12.84 13.42 -25.87
C PRO A 102 -12.11 12.63 -26.94
N ARG A 103 -12.50 11.36 -27.12
CA ARG A 103 -12.00 10.55 -28.24
C ARG A 103 -12.57 11.16 -29.52
N THR A 104 -11.82 12.03 -30.18
CA THR A 104 -12.11 12.44 -31.56
C THR A 104 -11.51 11.40 -32.49
N GLY A 105 -12.11 10.21 -32.51
CA GLY A 105 -11.95 9.25 -33.59
C GLY A 105 -13.24 9.22 -34.40
N PRO A 106 -13.20 9.02 -35.72
CA PRO A 106 -14.43 8.77 -36.47
C PRO A 106 -15.11 7.55 -35.85
N ASP A 107 -16.41 7.66 -35.59
CA ASP A 107 -17.25 6.50 -35.33
C ASP A 107 -17.02 5.54 -36.48
N GLU A 108 -16.35 4.41 -36.22
CA GLU A 108 -16.29 3.32 -37.18
C GLU A 108 -17.71 2.82 -37.32
N ASP A 109 -18.36 3.29 -38.39
CA ASP A 109 -19.73 3.00 -38.80
C ASP A 109 -20.14 1.59 -38.39
N GLU A 110 -21.27 1.52 -37.67
CA GLU A 110 -22.10 0.33 -37.57
C GLU A 110 -22.34 -0.25 -38.98
N ARG A 111 -21.50 -1.19 -39.42
CA ARG A 111 -21.88 -2.09 -40.51
C ARG A 111 -22.84 -3.13 -39.93
N SER A 112 -24.08 -2.69 -39.73
CA SER A 112 -25.22 -3.55 -39.40
C SER A 112 -25.56 -4.51 -40.55
N PRO A 113 -25.99 -5.75 -40.28
CA PRO A 113 -26.29 -6.78 -41.29
C PRO A 113 -27.76 -6.79 -41.74
N GLY A 114 -28.00 -6.94 -43.05
CA GLY A 114 -29.31 -7.17 -43.72
C GLY A 114 -29.36 -6.36 -45.02
N ASP A 115 -29.82 -6.82 -46.20
CA ASP A 115 -30.89 -7.75 -46.59
C ASP A 115 -30.65 -8.04 -48.11
N GLY A 116 -30.56 -9.30 -48.57
CA GLY A 116 -31.64 -9.96 -49.33
C GLY A 116 -31.41 -9.94 -50.86
N GLY A 117 -31.23 -11.11 -51.50
CA GLY A 117 -31.15 -11.21 -52.96
C GLY A 117 -30.85 -12.61 -53.51
N ASP A 118 -31.88 -13.22 -54.08
CA ASP A 118 -32.09 -14.63 -54.48
C ASP A 118 -31.30 -15.14 -55.73
N GLY A 119 -31.14 -16.46 -55.85
CA GLY A 119 -31.00 -17.15 -57.13
C GLY A 119 -29.74 -18.00 -57.43
N GLY A 120 -29.90 -19.33 -57.47
CA GLY A 120 -29.37 -20.12 -58.59
C GLY A 120 -28.31 -21.21 -58.34
N ASN A 121 -28.80 -22.43 -58.08
CA ASN A 121 -28.46 -23.71 -58.76
C ASN A 121 -26.99 -24.19 -58.91
N GLY A 122 -26.72 -25.37 -58.35
CA GLY A 122 -26.09 -26.47 -59.09
C GLY A 122 -24.70 -26.92 -58.64
N GLY A 123 -24.58 -28.21 -58.28
CA GLY A 123 -23.33 -28.97 -58.48
C GLY A 123 -22.90 -29.87 -57.32
N ASP A 124 -23.31 -31.13 -57.38
CA ASP A 124 -22.66 -32.26 -56.71
C ASP A 124 -21.16 -32.33 -57.04
N GLY A 125 -20.35 -32.74 -56.05
CA GLY A 125 -18.93 -33.03 -56.27
C GLY A 125 -18.20 -33.42 -55.00
N GLY A 126 -18.34 -34.68 -54.60
CA GLY A 126 -17.54 -35.27 -53.53
C GLY A 126 -16.06 -35.43 -53.90
N ASN A 127 -15.19 -35.28 -52.91
CA ASN A 127 -13.92 -36.01 -52.71
C ASN A 127 -13.43 -35.59 -51.30
N GLY A 128 -13.15 -36.44 -50.33
CA GLY A 128 -12.41 -37.69 -50.45
C GLY A 128 -11.03 -37.51 -49.82
N ASN A 129 -10.91 -37.97 -48.57
CA ASN A 129 -9.73 -38.58 -47.95
C ASN A 129 -8.56 -37.72 -47.41
N GLY A 130 -8.05 -38.13 -46.25
CA GLY A 130 -6.72 -37.73 -45.75
C GLY A 130 -6.58 -37.66 -44.23
N GLY A 131 -6.57 -38.80 -43.55
CA GLY A 131 -6.24 -38.89 -42.12
C GLY A 131 -4.74 -38.80 -41.79
N ASN A 132 -4.47 -38.57 -40.50
CA ASN A 132 -3.33 -38.96 -39.63
C ASN A 132 -3.14 -37.84 -38.59
N GLY A 133 -3.11 -38.04 -37.27
CA GLY A 133 -2.62 -39.19 -36.51
C GLY A 133 -1.23 -38.88 -35.92
N ASN A 134 -1.19 -38.45 -34.65
CA ASN A 134 -0.15 -38.64 -33.62
C ASN A 134 -0.38 -37.59 -32.50
N GLY A 135 -0.47 -37.88 -31.20
CA GLY A 135 -0.03 -39.04 -30.44
C GLY A 135 1.32 -38.76 -29.75
N ASN A 136 1.29 -38.22 -28.52
CA ASN A 136 2.20 -38.43 -27.37
C ASN A 136 1.97 -37.29 -26.34
N GLY A 137 1.74 -37.49 -25.04
CA GLY A 137 1.93 -38.66 -24.19
C GLY A 137 3.18 -38.53 -23.31
N ASN A 138 2.97 -38.48 -21.99
CA ASN A 138 3.89 -38.50 -20.82
C ASN A 138 4.55 -37.17 -20.39
N GLY A 139 4.64 -36.82 -19.10
CA GLY A 139 4.28 -37.52 -17.85
C GLY A 139 5.43 -37.48 -16.82
N ASN A 140 5.08 -37.13 -15.57
CA ASN A 140 5.82 -37.18 -14.27
C ASN A 140 7.09 -36.31 -14.13
N GLY A 141 7.29 -35.57 -13.03
CA GLY A 141 7.34 -35.96 -11.59
C GLY A 141 8.81 -35.77 -11.17
N GLY A 142 9.26 -35.35 -9.98
CA GLY A 142 8.76 -35.02 -8.65
C GLY A 142 9.99 -34.54 -7.85
N ASP A 143 9.76 -34.11 -6.60
CA ASP A 143 10.67 -34.05 -5.44
C ASP A 143 12.05 -33.32 -5.54
N ASP A 144 12.16 -32.20 -4.80
CA ASP A 144 12.99 -32.07 -3.58
C ASP A 144 12.58 -30.81 -2.78
#